data_AF-A0A954S7M3-F1
#
_entry.id   AF-A0A954S7M3-F1
#
_cell.length_a   1.000
_cell.length_b   1.000
_cell.length_c   1.000
_cell.angle_alpha   90.00
_cell.angle_beta   90.00
_cell.angle_gamma   90.00
#
_symmetry.space_group_name_H-M   'P 1'
#
loop_
_entity.id
_entity.type
_entity.pdbx_description
1 polymer ?
#
loop_
_entity_poly.entity_id
_entity_poly.type
_entity_poly.pdbx_seq_one_letter_code
_entity_poly.pdbx_strand_id
1 'polypeptide(L)'
;MTISVEEYFASRKDDRKKETRYVNVINKDNCTSCQSCATVCPVDCIYEVPSPIPGQSYHQIDTSRCIGCQMCYRSPNDSTEHYQLTICPWNAIDMLHNPNVKPDDESVLAPYWKGEATDLPWSKLEEYGYQLFLDGEVFLPTGREDLVSILEFLAQPHWLYAEDGATIAIAAEVEDRRDEHKRCFAGTPEGRELLDCIYPDWHRIFMD
;
A
#
# COMPACT_ATOMS: atom_id res chain seq x y z
N MET A 1 -16.66 13.54 -6.88
CA MET A 1 -16.50 12.33 -7.70
C MET A 1 -15.08 11.89 -7.52
N THR A 2 -14.87 10.75 -6.89
CA THR A 2 -13.55 10.11 -6.83
C THR A 2 -13.23 9.53 -8.19
N ILE A 3 -11.96 9.63 -8.57
CA ILE A 3 -11.44 9.12 -9.83
C ILE A 3 -11.23 7.60 -9.71
N SER A 4 -11.70 6.83 -10.70
CA SER A 4 -11.50 5.38 -10.69
C SER A 4 -10.01 5.04 -10.88
N VAL A 5 -9.60 3.81 -10.57
CA VAL A 5 -8.22 3.36 -10.79
C VAL A 5 -7.79 3.51 -12.25
N GLU A 6 -8.69 3.29 -13.21
CA GLU A 6 -8.43 3.47 -14.64
C GLU A 6 -8.17 4.95 -14.97
N GLU A 7 -9.08 5.84 -14.58
CA GLU A 7 -8.96 7.28 -14.84
C GLU A 7 -7.76 7.90 -14.10
N TYR A 8 -7.45 7.38 -12.91
CA TYR A 8 -6.34 7.83 -12.08
C TYR A 8 -5.02 7.59 -12.79
N PHE A 9 -4.73 6.34 -13.19
CA PHE A 9 -3.46 6.02 -13.83
C PHE A 9 -3.33 6.62 -15.23
N ALA A 10 -4.43 6.85 -15.95
CA ALA A 10 -4.42 7.56 -17.22
C ALA A 10 -3.99 9.04 -17.11
N SER A 11 -4.25 9.69 -15.96
CA SER A 11 -3.97 11.11 -15.73
C SER A 11 -2.93 11.39 -14.63
N ARG A 12 -2.37 10.33 -14.03
CA ARG A 12 -1.43 10.38 -12.92
C ARG A 12 -0.19 11.20 -13.29
N LYS A 13 0.20 12.10 -12.38
CA LYS A 13 1.44 12.89 -12.48
C LYS A 13 2.46 12.38 -11.47
N ASP A 14 3.74 12.51 -11.80
CA ASP A 14 4.83 12.18 -10.89
C ASP A 14 5.35 13.43 -10.18
N ASP A 15 4.61 13.87 -9.16
CA ASP A 15 4.78 15.15 -8.50
C ASP A 15 5.50 15.08 -7.14
N ARG A 16 5.68 13.88 -6.57
CA ARG A 16 6.37 13.71 -5.30
C ARG A 16 7.88 13.78 -5.46
N LYS A 17 8.47 14.85 -4.96
CA LYS A 17 9.92 15.13 -5.07
C LYS A 17 10.78 14.48 -3.99
N LYS A 18 10.21 14.17 -2.82
CA LYS A 18 10.94 13.61 -1.68
C LYS A 18 10.05 12.69 -0.87
N GLU A 19 10.66 11.70 -0.24
CA GLU A 19 10.00 10.83 0.73
C GLU A 19 9.58 11.62 1.97
N THR A 20 8.42 11.26 2.51
CA THR A 20 7.80 11.93 3.66
C THR A 20 7.88 11.07 4.89
N ARG A 21 7.95 11.66 6.09
CA ARG A 21 8.10 10.91 7.35
C ARG A 21 7.02 9.84 7.58
N TYR A 22 5.83 10.08 7.04
CA TYR A 22 4.69 9.19 7.14
C TYR A 22 4.19 8.80 5.76
N VAL A 23 3.60 7.62 5.68
CA VAL A 23 2.83 7.13 4.53
C VAL A 23 1.52 6.55 5.06
N ASN A 24 0.47 6.65 4.27
CA ASN A 24 -0.85 6.16 4.65
C ASN A 24 -1.24 5.05 3.67
N VAL A 25 -1.86 4.00 4.20
CA VAL A 25 -2.38 2.86 3.44
C VAL A 25 -3.82 2.62 3.89
N ILE A 26 -4.69 2.25 2.97
CA ILE A 26 -6.08 1.92 3.31
C ILE A 26 -6.17 0.42 3.60
N ASN A 27 -6.95 0.04 4.59
CA ASN A 27 -7.38 -1.33 4.79
C ASN A 27 -8.66 -1.55 3.99
N LYS A 28 -8.56 -2.37 2.93
CA LYS A 28 -9.67 -2.68 2.03
C LYS A 28 -10.89 -3.24 2.76
N ASP A 29 -10.69 -4.10 3.76
CA ASP A 29 -11.77 -4.79 4.46
C ASP A 29 -12.59 -3.85 5.36
N ASN A 30 -12.01 -2.72 5.77
CA ASN A 30 -12.70 -1.68 6.53
C ASN A 30 -13.26 -0.56 5.62
N CYS A 31 -12.85 -0.49 4.37
CA CYS A 31 -13.19 0.61 3.47
C CYS A 31 -14.52 0.36 2.76
N THR A 32 -15.42 1.35 2.77
CA THR A 32 -16.76 1.27 2.16
C THR A 32 -16.92 2.14 0.91
N SER A 33 -15.83 2.69 0.41
CA SER A 33 -15.81 3.64 -0.70
C SER A 33 -16.62 4.94 -0.51
N CYS A 34 -16.72 5.45 0.73
CA CYS A 34 -17.51 6.66 1.04
C CYS A 34 -16.95 8.00 0.50
N GLN A 35 -15.76 8.00 -0.11
CA GLN A 35 -15.08 9.18 -0.70
C GLN A 35 -14.63 10.29 0.26
N SER A 36 -14.84 10.16 1.58
CA SER A 36 -14.43 11.19 2.55
C SER A 36 -12.93 11.49 2.49
N CYS A 37 -12.08 10.46 2.44
CA CYS A 37 -10.63 10.63 2.40
C CYS A 37 -10.12 11.23 1.08
N ALA A 38 -10.69 10.82 -0.06
CA ALA A 38 -10.26 11.30 -1.38
C ALA A 38 -10.49 12.80 -1.54
N THR A 39 -11.64 13.31 -1.08
CA THR A 39 -12.02 14.73 -1.23
C THR A 39 -11.14 15.72 -0.45
N VAL A 40 -10.37 15.25 0.53
CA VAL A 40 -9.49 16.08 1.36
C VAL A 40 -8.01 15.91 1.02
N CYS A 41 -7.66 15.00 0.10
CA CYS A 41 -6.26 14.73 -0.22
C CYS A 41 -5.67 15.89 -1.05
N PRO A 42 -4.68 16.64 -0.55
CA PRO A 42 -4.17 17.83 -1.24
C PRO A 42 -3.37 17.55 -2.51
N VAL A 43 -3.03 16.28 -2.76
CA VAL A 43 -2.26 15.83 -3.92
C VAL A 43 -3.05 14.85 -4.79
N ASP A 44 -4.33 14.62 -4.49
CA ASP A 44 -5.22 13.72 -5.24
C ASP A 44 -4.56 12.36 -5.54
N CYS A 45 -4.00 11.71 -4.51
CA CYS A 45 -3.32 10.41 -4.64
C CYS A 45 -4.17 9.22 -4.14
N ILE A 46 -5.47 9.42 -3.99
CA ILE A 46 -6.42 8.40 -3.52
C ILE A 46 -7.41 8.15 -4.64
N TYR A 47 -7.54 6.90 -5.06
CA TYR A 47 -8.40 6.48 -6.16
C TYR A 47 -9.33 5.35 -5.73
N GLU A 48 -10.45 5.19 -6.42
CA GLU A 48 -11.39 4.10 -6.18
C GLU A 48 -11.03 2.87 -7.00
N VAL A 49 -11.01 1.70 -6.36
CA VAL A 49 -10.93 0.39 -7.01
C VAL A 49 -12.35 -0.19 -7.04
N PRO A 50 -13.04 -0.15 -8.20
CA PRO A 50 -14.42 -0.58 -8.29
C PRO A 50 -14.54 -2.11 -8.19
N SER A 51 -15.58 -2.59 -7.51
CA SER A 51 -15.97 -4.00 -7.50
C SER A 51 -17.36 -4.18 -8.11
N PRO A 52 -17.59 -5.25 -8.91
CA PRO A 52 -18.93 -5.59 -9.37
C PRO A 52 -19.83 -6.08 -8.22
N ILE A 53 -19.25 -6.44 -7.06
CA ILE A 53 -19.99 -6.88 -5.88
C ILE A 53 -20.36 -5.65 -5.04
N PRO A 54 -21.66 -5.42 -4.76
CA PRO A 54 -22.10 -4.28 -3.95
C PRO A 54 -21.38 -4.21 -2.60
N GLY A 55 -20.88 -3.04 -2.26
CA GLY A 55 -20.19 -2.79 -0.99
C GLY A 55 -18.74 -3.29 -0.93
N GLN A 56 -18.18 -3.83 -2.01
CA GLN A 56 -16.77 -4.27 -2.07
C GLN A 56 -15.87 -3.32 -2.87
N SER A 57 -16.40 -2.22 -3.40
CA SER A 57 -15.55 -1.13 -3.87
C SER A 57 -14.81 -0.53 -2.67
N TYR A 58 -13.56 -0.18 -2.87
CA TYR A 58 -12.72 0.41 -1.84
C TYR A 58 -11.84 1.50 -2.45
N HIS A 59 -11.22 2.30 -1.61
CA HIS A 59 -10.23 3.26 -2.05
C HIS A 59 -8.84 2.72 -1.77
N GLN A 60 -7.88 3.06 -2.61
CA GLN A 60 -6.47 2.78 -2.39
C GLN A 60 -5.67 4.08 -2.48
N ILE A 61 -4.56 4.14 -1.76
CA ILE A 61 -3.64 5.27 -1.77
C ILE A 61 -2.44 4.91 -2.64
N ASP A 62 -2.13 5.76 -3.62
CA ASP A 62 -0.85 5.70 -4.32
C ASP A 62 0.26 6.14 -3.35
N THR A 63 0.90 5.16 -2.71
CA THR A 63 1.93 5.41 -1.71
C THR A 63 3.16 6.07 -2.31
N SER A 64 3.35 6.03 -3.65
CA SER A 64 4.43 6.74 -4.35
C SER A 64 4.18 8.24 -4.50
N ARG A 65 2.94 8.71 -4.30
CA ARG A 65 2.54 10.12 -4.35
C ARG A 65 2.06 10.67 -3.01
N CYS A 66 1.69 9.80 -2.07
CA CYS A 66 1.30 10.20 -0.72
C CYS A 66 2.38 11.08 -0.07
N ILE A 67 1.97 12.20 0.52
CA ILE A 67 2.87 13.14 1.22
C ILE A 67 2.76 13.07 2.75
N GLY A 68 2.05 12.08 3.29
CA GLY A 68 1.89 11.90 4.74
C GLY A 68 1.26 13.10 5.45
N CYS A 69 0.38 13.86 4.78
CA CYS A 69 -0.23 15.09 5.32
C CYS A 69 -1.27 14.84 6.43
N GLN A 70 -1.67 13.59 6.66
CA GLN A 70 -2.61 13.16 7.71
C GLN A 70 -4.07 13.64 7.55
N MET A 71 -4.36 14.50 6.57
CA MET A 71 -5.70 15.05 6.36
C MET A 71 -6.75 13.99 6.04
N CYS A 72 -6.39 12.90 5.37
CA CYS A 72 -7.33 11.81 5.11
C CYS A 72 -7.71 10.99 6.35
N TYR A 73 -6.97 11.14 7.45
CA TYR A 73 -7.19 10.42 8.70
C TYR A 73 -7.87 11.32 9.76
N ARG A 74 -7.29 12.48 10.07
CA ARG A 74 -7.77 13.40 11.13
C ARG A 74 -8.22 14.73 10.53
N SER A 75 -9.30 15.32 11.06
CA SER A 75 -9.58 16.76 10.90
C SER A 75 -8.94 17.50 12.08
N PRO A 76 -7.78 18.17 11.90
CA PRO A 76 -7.09 18.81 13.02
C PRO A 76 -7.86 20.04 13.52
N ASN A 77 -8.55 20.75 12.62
CA ASN A 77 -9.22 22.02 12.93
C ASN A 77 -10.50 21.86 13.74
N ASP A 78 -11.13 20.68 13.69
CA ASP A 78 -12.41 20.40 14.34
C ASP A 78 -12.28 19.44 15.53
N SER A 79 -11.05 19.00 15.83
CA SER A 79 -10.77 18.16 17.00
C SER A 79 -10.70 19.01 18.27
N THR A 80 -11.19 18.47 19.39
CA THR A 80 -11.15 19.11 20.73
C THR A 80 -10.39 18.22 21.71
N GLU A 81 -10.17 18.70 22.94
CA GLU A 81 -9.57 17.87 24.00
C GLU A 81 -10.43 16.66 24.42
N HIS A 82 -11.73 16.67 24.09
CA HIS A 82 -12.66 15.61 24.47
C HIS A 82 -12.95 14.61 23.36
N TYR A 83 -12.83 15.04 22.10
CA TYR A 83 -13.20 14.24 20.94
C TYR A 83 -12.23 14.51 19.79
N GLN A 84 -11.78 13.43 19.17
CA GLN A 84 -11.04 13.47 17.92
C GLN A 84 -11.99 13.26 16.76
N LEU A 85 -12.02 14.23 15.83
CA LEU A 85 -12.78 14.08 14.60
C LEU A 85 -11.91 13.43 13.52
N THR A 86 -12.28 12.23 13.11
CA THR A 86 -11.63 11.52 12.00
C THR A 86 -12.35 11.80 10.68
N ILE A 87 -11.59 11.89 9.59
CA ILE A 87 -12.15 12.02 8.24
C ILE A 87 -12.66 10.67 7.73
N CYS A 88 -11.95 9.58 8.04
CA CYS A 88 -12.43 8.24 7.76
C CYS A 88 -13.37 7.80 8.89
N PRO A 89 -14.68 7.62 8.62
CA PRO A 89 -15.62 7.19 9.66
C PRO A 89 -15.49 5.68 9.98
N TRP A 90 -14.78 4.93 9.13
CA TRP A 90 -14.63 3.47 9.23
C TRP A 90 -13.31 3.02 9.86
N ASN A 91 -12.46 3.97 10.25
CA ASN A 91 -11.11 3.67 10.73
C ASN A 91 -10.34 2.73 9.78
N ALA A 92 -10.43 3.00 8.47
CA ALA A 92 -9.88 2.18 7.41
C ALA A 92 -8.51 2.67 6.91
N ILE A 93 -7.86 3.60 7.61
CA ILE A 93 -6.58 4.18 7.18
C ILE A 93 -5.54 3.92 8.26
N ASP A 94 -4.51 3.16 7.87
CA ASP A 94 -3.32 2.97 8.68
C ASP A 94 -2.30 4.04 8.31
N MET A 95 -1.80 4.75 9.32
CA MET A 95 -0.68 5.66 9.19
C MET A 95 0.58 4.94 9.67
N LEU A 96 1.63 4.98 8.85
CA LEU A 96 2.87 4.27 9.08
C LEU A 96 4.03 5.25 9.18
N HIS A 97 5.03 4.90 9.99
CA HIS A 97 6.35 5.48 9.79
C HIS A 97 6.88 5.06 8.41
N ASN A 98 7.30 6.02 7.59
CA ASN A 98 7.78 5.70 6.24
C ASN A 98 9.16 5.04 6.33
N PRO A 99 9.30 3.75 5.96
CA PRO A 99 10.57 3.03 6.03
C PRO A 99 11.62 3.64 5.11
N ASN A 100 11.23 4.38 4.07
CA ASN A 100 12.16 5.03 3.14
C ASN A 100 12.83 6.29 3.70
N VAL A 101 12.34 6.81 4.84
CA VAL A 101 12.93 7.96 5.53
C VAL A 101 13.70 7.53 6.77
N LYS A 102 13.16 6.56 7.50
CA LYS A 102 13.75 6.02 8.72
C LYS A 102 13.62 4.49 8.68
N PRO A 103 14.49 3.80 7.93
CA PRO A 103 14.51 2.35 7.92
C PRO A 103 14.98 1.82 9.27
N ASP A 104 14.53 0.62 9.62
CA ASP A 104 15.11 -0.16 10.71
C ASP A 104 16.48 -0.72 10.29
N ASP A 105 17.28 -1.15 11.27
CA ASP A 105 18.62 -1.71 11.03
C ASP A 105 18.56 -2.99 10.19
N GLU A 106 17.50 -3.78 10.36
CA GLU A 106 17.21 -4.99 9.60
C GLU A 106 15.76 -4.99 9.14
N SER A 107 15.55 -5.42 7.89
CA SER A 107 14.20 -5.51 7.33
C SER A 107 13.40 -6.66 7.91
N VAL A 108 12.10 -6.46 8.14
CA VAL A 108 11.19 -7.54 8.56
C VAL A 108 11.06 -8.63 7.50
N LEU A 109 11.36 -8.32 6.24
CA LEU A 109 11.35 -9.25 5.12
C LEU A 109 12.68 -10.01 4.94
N ALA A 110 13.79 -9.52 5.51
CA ALA A 110 15.11 -10.09 5.29
C ALA A 110 15.24 -11.57 5.69
N PRO A 111 14.68 -12.05 6.83
CA PRO A 111 14.75 -13.47 7.19
C PRO A 111 14.10 -14.41 6.16
N TYR A 112 13.13 -13.89 5.43
CA TYR A 112 12.33 -14.65 4.47
C TYR A 112 12.97 -14.71 3.08
N TRP A 113 13.89 -13.81 2.74
CA TRP A 113 14.55 -13.88 1.45
C TRP A 113 15.57 -15.04 1.36
N LYS A 114 15.53 -15.77 0.25
CA LYS A 114 16.44 -16.89 -0.08
C LYS A 114 17.01 -16.80 -1.50
N GLY A 115 16.85 -15.66 -2.17
CA GLY A 115 17.40 -15.44 -3.50
C GLY A 115 18.87 -15.00 -3.47
N GLU A 116 19.47 -14.87 -4.65
CA GLU A 116 20.90 -14.53 -4.80
C GLU A 116 21.21 -13.05 -4.54
N ALA A 117 20.23 -12.17 -4.75
CA ALA A 117 20.41 -10.73 -4.52
C ALA A 117 20.65 -10.45 -3.03
N THR A 118 21.61 -9.57 -2.75
CA THR A 118 22.04 -9.22 -1.38
C THR A 118 21.72 -7.78 -1.00
N ASP A 119 21.55 -6.89 -1.97
CA ASP A 119 21.22 -5.48 -1.78
C ASP A 119 19.81 -5.19 -2.32
N LEU A 120 18.80 -5.75 -1.65
CA LEU A 120 17.41 -5.53 -2.02
C LEU A 120 16.94 -4.16 -1.53
N PRO A 121 15.99 -3.52 -2.23
CA PRO A 121 15.38 -2.27 -1.80
C PRO A 121 14.38 -2.49 -0.65
N TRP A 122 14.90 -2.92 0.50
CA TRP A 122 14.14 -3.39 1.67
C TRP A 122 13.02 -2.44 2.08
N SER A 123 13.31 -1.14 2.23
CA SER A 123 12.32 -0.14 2.64
C SER A 123 11.13 -0.04 1.68
N LYS A 124 11.36 -0.21 0.38
CA LYS A 124 10.28 -0.22 -0.62
C LYS A 124 9.54 -1.54 -0.66
N LEU A 125 10.24 -2.66 -0.44
CA LEU A 125 9.60 -3.96 -0.29
C LEU A 125 8.68 -3.99 0.92
N GLU A 126 9.06 -3.35 2.01
CA GLU A 126 8.23 -3.22 3.21
C GLU A 126 7.00 -2.34 2.97
N GLU A 127 7.18 -1.18 2.34
CA GLU A 127 6.07 -0.28 1.98
C GLU A 127 5.01 -1.00 1.12
N TYR A 128 5.42 -1.65 0.04
CA TYR A 128 4.50 -2.35 -0.86
C TYR A 128 4.04 -3.70 -0.32
N GLY A 129 4.85 -4.39 0.47
CA GLY A 129 4.47 -5.62 1.18
C GLY A 129 3.35 -5.34 2.17
N TYR A 130 3.43 -4.23 2.90
CA TYR A 130 2.35 -3.79 3.78
C TYR A 130 1.09 -3.38 3.01
N GLN A 131 1.24 -2.77 1.84
CA GLN A 131 0.09 -2.48 0.98
C GLN A 131 -0.57 -3.76 0.47
N LEU A 132 0.20 -4.77 0.07
CA LEU A 132 -0.34 -6.09 -0.29
C LEU A 132 -1.04 -6.78 0.89
N PHE A 133 -0.51 -6.62 2.10
CA PHE A 133 -1.14 -7.15 3.31
C PHE A 133 -2.54 -6.56 3.54
N LEU A 134 -2.70 -5.24 3.39
CA LEU A 134 -3.98 -4.56 3.65
C LEU A 134 -4.97 -4.55 2.48
N ASP A 135 -4.49 -4.35 1.25
CA ASP A 135 -5.33 -4.20 0.06
C ASP A 135 -5.49 -5.53 -0.70
N GLY A 136 -4.55 -6.46 -0.52
CA GLY A 136 -4.42 -7.69 -1.31
C GLY A 136 -3.86 -7.48 -2.72
N GLU A 137 -3.81 -6.24 -3.21
CA GLU A 137 -3.32 -5.87 -4.54
C GLU A 137 -2.72 -4.47 -4.55
N VAL A 138 -1.77 -4.24 -5.46
CA VAL A 138 -1.06 -2.97 -5.66
C VAL A 138 -1.12 -2.60 -7.13
N PHE A 139 -1.52 -1.37 -7.43
CA PHE A 139 -1.47 -0.82 -8.79
C PHE A 139 -0.29 0.14 -8.91
N LEU A 140 0.47 0.00 -9.98
CA LEU A 140 1.63 0.82 -10.29
C LEU A 140 1.52 1.38 -11.71
N PRO A 141 2.06 2.57 -11.97
CA PRO A 141 2.06 3.11 -13.33
C PRO A 141 3.04 2.32 -14.21
N THR A 142 2.60 1.92 -15.40
CA THR A 142 3.40 1.08 -16.33
C THR A 142 4.75 1.71 -16.67
N GLY A 143 4.83 3.04 -16.72
CA GLY A 143 6.06 3.78 -17.03
C GLY A 143 7.07 3.94 -15.88
N ARG A 144 6.80 3.43 -14.67
CA ARG A 144 7.74 3.51 -13.53
C ARG A 144 8.39 2.15 -13.26
N GLU A 145 9.35 1.79 -14.11
CA GLU A 145 10.13 0.54 -13.96
C GLU A 145 10.80 0.43 -12.58
N ASP A 146 11.21 1.55 -11.99
CA ASP A 146 11.78 1.60 -10.66
C ASP A 146 10.81 1.11 -9.57
N LEU A 147 9.52 1.44 -9.67
CA LEU A 147 8.49 0.94 -8.74
C LEU A 147 8.09 -0.49 -9.08
N VAL A 148 7.94 -0.78 -10.37
CA VAL A 148 7.49 -2.11 -10.81
C VAL A 148 8.51 -3.19 -10.47
N SER A 149 9.81 -2.88 -10.58
CA SER A 149 10.87 -3.80 -10.18
C SER A 149 10.77 -4.25 -8.71
N ILE A 150 10.21 -3.42 -7.82
CA ILE A 150 9.99 -3.77 -6.41
C ILE A 150 8.97 -4.91 -6.28
N LEU A 151 7.86 -4.83 -7.02
CA LEU A 151 6.83 -5.86 -6.99
C LEU A 151 7.29 -7.11 -7.76
N GLU A 152 8.15 -6.96 -8.75
CA GLU A 152 8.81 -8.08 -9.43
C GLU A 152 9.75 -8.85 -8.48
N PHE A 153 10.40 -8.20 -7.51
CA PHE A 153 11.12 -8.92 -6.44
C PHE A 153 10.16 -9.73 -5.54
N LEU A 154 9.02 -9.16 -5.16
CA LEU A 154 7.99 -9.87 -4.40
C LEU A 154 7.38 -11.02 -5.21
N ALA A 155 7.43 -10.95 -6.54
CA ALA A 155 6.96 -12.01 -7.44
C ALA A 155 7.97 -13.12 -7.71
N GLN A 156 9.21 -13.01 -7.22
CA GLN A 156 10.18 -14.10 -7.33
C GLN A 156 9.88 -15.22 -6.33
N PRO A 157 10.00 -16.50 -6.71
CA PRO A 157 9.69 -17.64 -5.84
C PRO A 157 10.83 -17.94 -4.85
N HIS A 158 11.32 -16.91 -4.16
CA HIS A 158 12.50 -16.95 -3.29
C HIS A 158 12.19 -16.53 -1.84
N TRP A 159 10.90 -16.45 -1.48
CA TRP A 159 10.46 -16.11 -0.14
C TRP A 159 10.17 -17.37 0.66
N LEU A 160 10.94 -17.61 1.72
CA LEU A 160 10.77 -18.73 2.64
C LEU A 160 9.37 -18.71 3.25
N TYR A 161 8.67 -19.82 3.11
CA TYR A 161 7.31 -19.99 3.61
C TYR A 161 7.22 -21.03 4.73
N ALA A 162 8.00 -22.12 4.63
CA ALA A 162 7.97 -23.21 5.59
C ALA A 162 9.38 -23.59 6.09
N GLU A 163 9.43 -24.21 7.27
CA GLU A 163 10.69 -24.63 7.93
C GLU A 163 11.47 -25.68 7.15
N ASP A 164 10.81 -26.41 6.25
CA ASP A 164 11.43 -27.39 5.36
C ASP A 164 12.23 -26.75 4.21
N GLY A 165 12.24 -25.42 4.12
CA GLY A 165 12.93 -24.64 3.10
C GLY A 165 12.09 -24.34 1.87
N ALA A 166 10.79 -24.65 1.86
CA ALA A 166 9.91 -24.28 0.76
C ALA A 166 9.87 -22.76 0.55
N THR A 167 9.99 -22.33 -0.71
CA THR A 167 9.91 -20.93 -1.11
C THR A 167 8.72 -20.68 -2.04
N ILE A 168 8.14 -19.49 -1.91
CA ILE A 168 6.98 -19.02 -2.68
C ILE A 168 7.25 -17.64 -3.26
N ALA A 169 6.39 -17.22 -4.19
CA ALA A 169 6.29 -15.83 -4.62
C ALA A 169 5.21 -15.14 -3.78
N ILE A 170 5.53 -13.99 -3.18
CA ILE A 170 4.57 -13.24 -2.36
C ILE A 170 3.47 -12.64 -3.23
N ALA A 171 3.84 -12.14 -4.42
CA ALA A 171 2.93 -11.49 -5.35
C ALA A 171 2.95 -12.15 -6.74
N ALA A 172 1.92 -11.89 -7.53
CA ALA A 172 1.88 -12.23 -8.94
C ALA A 172 1.22 -11.09 -9.71
N GLU A 173 1.69 -10.84 -10.94
CA GLU A 173 1.05 -9.85 -11.81
C GLU A 173 -0.32 -10.37 -12.28
N VAL A 174 -1.33 -9.50 -12.24
CA VAL A 174 -2.69 -9.79 -12.68
C VAL A 174 -2.84 -9.29 -14.11
N GLU A 175 -2.69 -10.19 -15.08
CA GLU A 175 -2.71 -9.86 -16.51
C GLU A 175 -3.99 -9.12 -16.95
N ASP A 176 -5.15 -9.54 -16.45
CA ASP A 176 -6.46 -8.94 -16.76
C ASP A 176 -6.62 -7.50 -16.22
N ARG A 177 -5.72 -7.06 -15.32
CA ARG A 177 -5.72 -5.71 -14.73
C ARG A 177 -4.55 -4.85 -15.21
N ARG A 178 -3.86 -5.28 -16.26
CA ARG A 178 -2.77 -4.56 -16.91
C ARG A 178 -3.25 -3.80 -18.14
N ASP A 179 -2.76 -2.57 -18.31
CA ASP A 179 -2.91 -1.79 -19.54
C ASP A 179 -1.68 -0.88 -19.79
N GLU A 180 -1.80 0.05 -20.75
CA GLU A 180 -0.73 0.98 -21.11
C GLU A 180 -0.39 1.99 -20.01
N HIS A 181 -1.27 2.20 -19.03
CA HIS A 181 -1.13 3.16 -17.95
C HIS A 181 -0.77 2.49 -16.62
N LYS A 182 -1.26 1.28 -16.35
CA LYS A 182 -1.06 0.58 -15.08
C LYS A 182 -0.71 -0.91 -15.21
N ARG A 183 0.04 -1.39 -14.22
CA ARG A 183 0.25 -2.81 -13.89
C ARG A 183 -0.34 -3.08 -12.51
N CYS A 184 -0.85 -4.28 -12.29
CA CYS A 184 -1.47 -4.70 -11.03
C CYS A 184 -0.78 -5.96 -10.53
N PHE A 185 -0.34 -5.97 -9.28
CA PHE A 185 0.22 -7.15 -8.61
C PHE A 185 -0.67 -7.51 -7.44
N ALA A 186 -1.06 -8.78 -7.33
CA ALA A 186 -1.86 -9.29 -6.23
C ALA A 186 -1.06 -10.27 -5.38
N GLY A 187 -1.33 -10.31 -4.07
CA GLY A 187 -0.76 -11.32 -3.19
C GLY A 187 -1.22 -12.71 -3.59
N THR A 188 -0.28 -13.65 -3.73
CA THR A 188 -0.62 -15.07 -3.90
C THR A 188 -1.28 -15.59 -2.62
N PRO A 189 -2.04 -16.71 -2.64
CA PRO A 189 -2.65 -17.25 -1.43
C PRO A 189 -1.62 -17.46 -0.29
N GLU A 190 -0.52 -18.15 -0.58
CA GLU A 190 0.57 -18.42 0.36
C GLU A 190 1.33 -17.13 0.71
N GLY A 191 1.46 -16.21 -0.24
CA GLY A 191 2.05 -14.89 0.00
C GLY A 191 1.25 -14.07 1.00
N ARG A 192 -0.08 -14.09 0.92
CA ARG A 192 -0.95 -13.40 1.88
C ARG A 192 -0.84 -14.00 3.28
N GLU A 193 -0.85 -15.33 3.39
CA GLU A 193 -0.61 -16.02 4.67
C GLU A 193 0.74 -15.66 5.27
N LEU A 194 1.78 -15.55 4.44
CA LEU A 194 3.10 -15.11 4.89
C LEU A 194 3.08 -13.67 5.40
N LEU A 195 2.43 -12.75 4.66
CA LEU A 195 2.30 -11.35 5.06
C LEU A 195 1.48 -11.18 6.35
N ASP A 196 0.45 -12.01 6.56
CA ASP A 196 -0.33 -12.08 7.81
C ASP A 196 0.52 -12.50 9.01
N CYS A 197 1.65 -13.18 8.79
CA CYS A 197 2.60 -13.50 9.85
C CYS A 197 3.61 -12.38 10.12
N ILE A 198 3.87 -11.52 9.13
CA ILE A 198 4.94 -10.51 9.17
C ILE A 198 4.43 -9.15 9.67
N TYR A 199 3.26 -8.71 9.18
CA TYR A 199 2.80 -7.32 9.29
C TYR A 199 1.72 -6.95 10.33
N PRO A 200 1.09 -7.84 11.14
CA PRO A 200 0.00 -7.46 12.04
C PRO A 200 0.26 -6.23 12.92
N ASP A 201 1.49 -6.12 13.46
CA ASP A 201 1.88 -5.06 14.40
C ASP A 201 2.97 -4.13 13.83
N TRP A 202 3.20 -4.14 12.52
CA TRP A 202 4.32 -3.42 11.91
C TRP A 202 4.08 -1.91 11.81
N HIS A 203 4.90 -1.12 12.52
CA HIS A 203 5.03 0.35 12.46
C HIS A 203 3.72 1.18 12.35
N ARG A 204 2.58 0.62 12.77
CA ARG A 204 1.31 1.33 12.84
C ARG A 204 1.38 2.44 13.87
N ILE A 205 0.99 3.63 13.46
CA ILE A 205 0.85 4.77 14.35
C ILE A 205 -0.62 4.85 14.75
N PHE A 206 -0.90 4.48 15.99
CA PHE A 206 -2.17 4.82 16.59
C PHE A 206 -2.12 6.29 17.05
N MET A 207 -3.12 7.05 16.63
CA MET A 207 -3.26 8.47 16.94
C MET A 207 -4.39 8.72 17.96
N ASP A 208 -4.71 7.70 18.76
CA ASP A 208 -5.67 7.71 19.86
C ASP A 208 -5.17 8.47 21.11
#